data_AF-A0A0T6AG01-F1
#
_entry.id   AF-A0A0T6AG01-F1
#
_cell.length_a   1.000
_cell.length_b   1.000
_cell.length_c   1.000
_cell.angle_alpha   90.00
_cell.angle_beta   90.00
_cell.angle_gamma   90.00
#
_symmetry.space_group_name_H-M   'P 1'
#
loop_
_entity.id
_entity.type
_entity.pdbx_description
1 polymer ?
#
loop_
_entity_poly.entity_id
_entity_poly.type
_entity_poly.pdbx_seq_one_letter_code
_entity_poly.pdbx_strand_id
1 'polypeptide(L)'
;MLKALVIAIAALTLLAGPAMAGQCPLLIKQLNEAAGKMKAGDAMVAKAKPVIAEAQKLHDGGKHADAVKKCEEAAKILGVKLEMKK
;
A
#
# COMPACT_ATOMS: atom_id res chain seq x y z
N MET A 1 2.48 -39.15 -12.68
CA MET A 1 1.13 -38.65 -12.36
C MET A 1 1.24 -37.21 -11.92
N LEU A 2 0.70 -36.30 -12.73
CA LEU A 2 0.68 -34.86 -12.56
C LEU A 2 -0.40 -34.49 -11.53
N LYS A 3 -0.14 -34.57 -10.21
CA LYS A 3 -1.14 -34.22 -9.17
C LYS A 3 -0.59 -34.19 -7.73
N ALA A 4 0.63 -33.73 -7.51
CA ALA A 4 1.11 -33.50 -6.13
C ALA A 4 1.83 -32.15 -5.94
N LEU A 5 1.64 -31.23 -6.89
CA LEU A 5 2.15 -29.87 -6.81
C LEU A 5 0.97 -28.90 -6.64
N VAL A 6 0.17 -29.09 -5.59
CA VAL A 6 -0.87 -28.12 -5.23
C VAL A 6 -0.62 -27.63 -3.81
N ILE A 7 0.16 -26.54 -3.76
CA ILE A 7 -0.04 -25.41 -2.86
C ILE A 7 0.05 -25.75 -1.37
N ALA A 8 1.27 -26.00 -0.91
CA ALA A 8 1.67 -25.53 0.41
C ALA A 8 2.34 -24.16 0.24
N ILE A 9 2.09 -23.26 1.20
CA ILE A 9 2.71 -21.94 1.42
C ILE A 9 1.89 -20.75 0.89
N ALA A 10 1.08 -20.18 1.79
CA ALA A 10 1.00 -18.76 2.12
C ALA A 10 -0.42 -18.27 2.53
N ALA A 11 -1.16 -19.04 3.34
CA ALA A 11 -2.25 -18.46 4.14
C ALA A 11 -1.69 -17.91 5.46
N LEU A 12 -0.84 -16.88 5.39
CA LEU A 12 -0.34 -16.14 6.55
C LEU A 12 -0.61 -14.63 6.38
N THR A 13 -1.87 -14.24 6.18
CA THR A 13 -2.25 -12.80 6.19
C THR A 13 -3.60 -12.48 6.81
N LEU A 14 -4.20 -13.36 7.63
CA LEU A 14 -5.53 -13.09 8.20
C LEU A 14 -5.51 -12.76 9.69
N LEU A 15 -4.92 -11.61 10.04
CA LEU A 15 -5.23 -10.89 11.28
C LEU A 15 -5.63 -9.42 11.00
N ALA A 16 -6.07 -9.12 9.77
CA ALA A 16 -6.78 -7.87 9.51
C ALA A 16 -8.17 -8.00 10.14
N GLY A 17 -8.34 -7.51 11.37
CA GLY A 17 -9.66 -7.35 11.97
C GLY A 17 -10.57 -6.48 11.08
N PRO A 18 -11.90 -6.47 11.31
CA PRO A 18 -12.85 -5.68 10.51
C PRO A 18 -12.47 -4.19 10.41
N ALA A 19 -11.74 -3.65 11.39
CA ALA A 19 -11.19 -2.29 11.38
C ALA A 19 -10.18 -2.03 10.23
N MET A 20 -9.45 -3.04 9.76
CA MET A 20 -8.50 -2.91 8.65
C MET A 20 -9.10 -3.14 7.26
N ALA A 21 -10.37 -3.56 7.17
CA ALA A 21 -11.02 -3.80 5.88
C ALA A 21 -11.03 -2.50 5.04
N GLY A 22 -10.34 -2.52 3.90
CA GLY A 22 -10.22 -1.36 3.01
C GLY A 22 -9.28 -0.25 3.49
N GLN A 23 -8.38 -0.50 4.45
CA GLN A 23 -7.38 0.51 4.87
C GLN A 23 -6.34 0.77 3.77
N CYS A 24 -5.72 -0.27 3.20
CA CYS A 24 -4.74 -0.11 2.13
C CYS A 24 -5.26 0.74 0.94
N PRO A 25 -6.43 0.44 0.34
CA PRO A 25 -6.93 1.26 -0.78
C PRO A 25 -7.26 2.71 -0.37
N LEU A 26 -7.68 2.95 0.87
CA LEU A 26 -7.87 4.31 1.39
C LEU A 26 -6.55 5.10 1.40
N LEU A 27 -5.51 4.54 2.02
CA LEU A 27 -4.21 5.22 2.16
C LEU A 27 -3.55 5.43 0.79
N ILE A 28 -3.60 4.43 -0.10
CA ILE A 28 -3.08 4.54 -1.47
C ILE A 28 -3.79 5.65 -2.24
N LYS A 29 -5.12 5.75 -2.10
CA LYS A 29 -5.89 6.84 -2.71
C LYS A 29 -5.44 8.21 -2.19
N GLN A 30 -5.32 8.37 -0.87
CA GLN A 30 -4.86 9.64 -0.27
C GLN A 30 -3.48 10.07 -0.79
N LEU A 31 -2.55 9.12 -0.96
CA LEU A 31 -1.22 9.41 -1.49
C LEU A 31 -1.24 9.85 -2.96
N ASN A 32 -2.05 9.18 -3.79
CA ASN A 32 -2.22 9.56 -5.19
C ASN A 32 -2.85 10.95 -5.33
N GLU A 33 -3.86 11.26 -4.51
CA GLU A 33 -4.49 12.59 -4.47
C GLU A 33 -3.52 13.66 -3.97
N ALA A 34 -2.73 13.38 -2.92
CA ALA A 34 -1.70 14.29 -2.43
C ALA A 34 -0.66 14.58 -3.51
N ALA A 35 -0.11 13.54 -4.15
CA ALA A 35 0.84 13.68 -5.23
C ALA A 35 0.27 14.45 -6.44
N GLY A 36 -1.02 14.28 -6.75
CA GLY A 36 -1.71 14.98 -7.84
C GLY A 36 -1.96 16.48 -7.57
N LYS A 37 -1.97 16.90 -6.30
CA LYS A 37 -2.12 18.31 -5.90
C LYS A 37 -0.79 19.06 -5.83
N MET A 38 0.33 18.35 -5.87
CA MET A 38 1.67 18.95 -5.85
C MET A 38 2.07 19.49 -7.24
N LYS A 39 3.14 20.30 -7.29
CA LYS A 39 3.59 20.89 -8.54
C LYS A 39 4.06 19.82 -9.52
N ALA A 40 3.80 20.04 -10.81
CA ALA A 40 4.35 19.20 -11.86
C ALA A 40 5.89 19.20 -11.79
N GLY A 41 6.51 18.02 -11.77
CA GLY A 41 7.97 17.87 -11.65
C GLY A 41 8.51 17.96 -10.22
N ASP A 42 7.66 17.98 -9.19
CA ASP A 42 8.11 17.97 -7.80
C ASP A 42 8.94 16.71 -7.49
N ALA A 43 10.15 16.92 -6.96
CA ALA A 43 11.09 15.85 -6.65
C ALA A 43 10.56 14.89 -5.58
N MET A 44 9.71 15.35 -4.66
CA MET A 44 9.03 14.50 -3.67
C MET A 44 8.04 13.57 -4.35
N VAL A 45 7.27 14.07 -5.33
CA VAL A 45 6.33 13.26 -6.11
C VAL A 45 7.08 12.19 -6.93
N ALA A 46 8.20 12.57 -7.56
CA ALA A 46 9.03 11.63 -8.31
C ALA A 46 9.58 10.50 -7.42
N LYS A 47 9.96 10.82 -6.18
CA LYS A 47 10.44 9.84 -5.19
C LYS A 47 9.31 9.00 -4.59
N ALA A 48 8.12 9.57 -4.38
CA ALA A 48 7.00 8.88 -3.74
C ALA A 48 6.26 7.93 -4.69
N LYS A 49 6.12 8.28 -5.99
CA LYS A 49 5.43 7.46 -6.99
C LYS A 49 5.85 5.97 -7.01
N PRO A 50 7.15 5.60 -7.04
CA PRO A 50 7.54 4.19 -7.01
C PRO A 50 7.16 3.50 -5.69
N VAL A 51 7.21 4.21 -4.56
CA VAL A 51 6.82 3.69 -3.24
C VAL A 51 5.31 3.46 -3.15
N ILE A 52 4.51 4.37 -3.71
CA ILE A 52 3.05 4.21 -3.84
C ILE A 52 2.72 3.00 -4.72
N ALA A 53 3.44 2.82 -5.84
CA ALA A 53 3.26 1.66 -6.71
C ALA A 53 3.66 0.34 -6.01
N GLU A 54 4.69 0.35 -5.16
CA GLU A 54 5.05 -0.80 -4.34
C GLU A 54 3.96 -1.13 -3.31
N ALA A 55 3.38 -0.12 -2.65
CA ALA A 55 2.24 -0.30 -1.75
C ALA A 55 1.04 -0.97 -2.45
N GLN A 56 0.72 -0.54 -3.69
CA GLN A 56 -0.32 -1.16 -4.50
C GLN A 56 0.00 -2.62 -4.82
N LYS A 57 1.23 -2.92 -5.28
CA LYS A 57 1.65 -4.31 -5.54
C LYS A 57 1.55 -5.21 -4.31
N LEU A 58 1.92 -4.69 -3.14
CA LEU A 58 1.79 -5.41 -1.87
C LEU A 58 0.32 -5.63 -1.49
N HIS A 59 -0.55 -4.64 -1.72
CA HIS A 59 -1.99 -4.79 -1.55
C HIS A 59 -2.57 -5.87 -2.46
N ASP A 60 -2.26 -5.82 -3.76
CA ASP A 60 -2.72 -6.79 -4.76
C ASP A 60 -2.22 -8.20 -4.45
N GLY A 61 -1.01 -8.30 -3.86
CA GLY A 61 -0.43 -9.55 -3.38
C GLY A 61 -0.89 -10.00 -1.98
N GLY A 62 -1.88 -9.33 -1.37
CA GLY A 62 -2.42 -9.67 -0.05
C GLY A 62 -1.51 -9.36 1.14
N LYS A 63 -0.35 -8.74 0.93
CA LYS A 63 0.62 -8.35 1.98
C LYS A 63 0.23 -7.03 2.65
N HIS A 64 -0.93 -7.02 3.30
CA HIS A 64 -1.55 -5.78 3.79
C HIS A 64 -0.72 -5.00 4.80
N ALA A 65 -0.03 -5.68 5.72
CA ALA A 65 0.84 -4.99 6.70
C ALA A 65 2.00 -4.26 6.01
N ASP A 66 2.60 -4.88 5.01
CA ASP A 66 3.71 -4.28 4.25
C ASP A 66 3.21 -3.14 3.34
N ALA A 67 2.02 -3.30 2.75
CA ALA A 67 1.38 -2.24 1.97
C ALA A 67 1.14 -0.98 2.82
N VAL A 68 0.68 -1.12 4.07
CA VAL A 68 0.49 0.02 4.98
C VAL A 68 1.83 0.68 5.32
N LYS A 69 2.88 -0.09 5.65
CA LYS A 69 4.22 0.48 5.90
C LYS A 69 4.74 1.29 4.72
N LYS A 70 4.51 0.80 3.49
CA LYS A 70 4.88 1.54 2.27
C LYS A 70 4.04 2.79 2.07
N CYS A 71 2.76 2.78 2.45
CA CYS A 71 1.96 3.98 2.47
C CYS A 71 2.53 5.03 3.45
N GLU A 72 2.95 4.63 4.65
CA GLU A 72 3.58 5.53 5.62
C GLU A 72 4.92 6.09 5.12
N GLU A 73 5.73 5.28 4.45
CA GLU A 73 6.97 5.71 3.80
C GLU A 73 6.70 6.78 2.73
N ALA A 74 5.75 6.53 1.84
CA ALA A 74 5.35 7.50 0.81
C ALA A 74 4.79 8.79 1.43
N ALA A 75 4.01 8.69 2.52
CA ALA A 75 3.48 9.85 3.22
C ALA A 75 4.58 10.73 3.80
N LYS A 76 5.64 10.13 4.36
CA LYS A 76 6.83 10.86 4.84
C LYS A 76 7.55 11.58 3.70
N ILE A 77 7.69 10.94 2.54
CA ILE A 77 8.33 11.55 1.36
C ILE A 77 7.52 12.76 0.87
N LEU A 78 6.19 12.63 0.82
CA LEU A 78 5.28 13.70 0.40
C LEU A 78 5.04 14.77 1.49
N GLY A 79 5.50 14.53 2.72
CA GLY A 79 5.26 15.43 3.86
C GLY A 79 3.79 15.52 4.28
N VAL A 80 2.99 14.47 4.04
CA VAL A 80 1.55 14.44 4.36
C VAL A 80 1.24 13.51 5.53
N LYS A 81 0.15 13.79 6.23
CA LYS A 81 -0.42 12.88 7.23
C LYS A 81 -1.51 12.03 6.57
N LEU A 82 -1.50 10.73 6.86
CA LEU A 82 -2.55 9.83 6.43
C LEU A 82 -3.69 9.80 7.45
N GLU A 83 -4.92 9.62 6.97
CA GLU A 83 -6.06 9.36 7.85
C GLU A 83 -6.36 7.87 7.81
N MET A 84 -6.04 7.19 8.92
CA MET A 84 -6.33 5.78 9.09
C MET A 84 -7.80 5.58 9.45
N LYS A 85 -8.35 4.41 9.10
CA LYS A 85 -9.69 4.03 9.58
C LYS A 85 -9.60 3.87 11.10
N LYS A 86 -10.55 4.50 11.80
CA LYS A 86 -10.71 4.38 13.26
C LYS A 86 -11.44 3.09 13.61
#